data_AF-A0A5N9A3K5-F1
#
_entry.id   AF-A0A5N9A3K5-F1
#
_cell.length_a   1.000
_cell.length_b   1.000
_cell.length_c   1.000
_cell.angle_alpha   90.00
_cell.angle_beta   90.00
_cell.angle_gamma   90.00
#
_symmetry.space_group_name_H-M   'P 1'
#
loop_
_entity.id
_entity.type
_entity.pdbx_description
1 polymer ?
#
loop_
_entity_poly.entity_id
_entity_poly.type
_entity_poly.pdbx_seq_one_letter_code
_entity_poly.pdbx_strand_id
1 'polypeptide(L)'
;MKKLKKSFLLILLITPFFGFNQISEDDYLNQARGFFQSFPEKSIEILSKGIENYPDSADLYRLRAFIKQVRSIEDPQEDYKKAYSLDSIPYQRSGYPSPYLYLTNEDELEYPIDIELEFILKDIYDFDTRNTQFFTKFDWAAYSKYDTVYQTFSGKTTDLVDLRKLLKLDYIESDQTKITDLEFYFWQKTNKDQKFFEPGYEGKFSQYYGSVENSFYHNWDLRDYPFDKQKIVIRFLAQQDSSIVRLSESKEFPASFSKNMIGLKDGYKIDRINYYNTYVSSGIYDFFSPTSNMRYQIFPTGNFEIVVSRDGSWLFLKLFLGSILSFVISWIVFLIPKKEFESRISLTVGGIFGAIGNRYFVESNIPSVQILTKADMINNMILLLLIVNVFIVIIQNNDKINMGAFEKNKFAMIFSGLTFLLSNLLIVLW
;
A
#
# COMPACT_ATOMS: atom_id res chain seq x y z
N MET A 1 65.58 -18.61 -68.80
CA MET A 1 66.32 -19.24 -67.68
C MET A 1 65.33 -19.97 -66.77
N LYS A 2 65.67 -21.23 -66.46
CA LYS A 2 65.06 -22.32 -65.64
C LYS A 2 63.96 -21.95 -64.62
N LYS A 3 62.77 -22.58 -64.56
CA LYS A 3 62.34 -23.98 -64.30
C LYS A 3 62.45 -24.51 -62.85
N LEU A 4 61.26 -24.79 -62.28
CA LEU A 4 60.79 -26.03 -61.59
C LEU A 4 61.24 -26.44 -60.16
N LYS A 5 60.20 -26.60 -59.30
CA LYS A 5 59.78 -27.78 -58.47
C LYS A 5 60.67 -28.41 -57.36
N LYS A 6 59.98 -28.60 -56.21
CA LYS A 6 59.89 -29.76 -55.29
C LYS A 6 61.05 -30.11 -54.32
N SER A 7 60.74 -29.97 -53.02
CA SER A 7 60.63 -31.02 -51.97
C SER A 7 61.85 -31.92 -51.66
N PHE A 8 62.34 -31.85 -50.41
CA PHE A 8 62.60 -32.92 -49.40
C PHE A 8 63.57 -32.37 -48.32
N LEU A 9 63.15 -32.14 -47.07
CA LEU A 9 63.23 -33.03 -45.90
C LEU A 9 64.67 -33.25 -45.38
N LEU A 10 65.00 -32.83 -44.14
CA LEU A 10 65.28 -33.71 -42.98
C LEU A 10 65.97 -32.96 -41.79
N ILE A 11 65.20 -32.78 -40.70
CA ILE A 11 65.48 -33.06 -39.27
C ILE A 11 66.77 -32.53 -38.60
N LEU A 12 66.58 -31.69 -37.57
CA LEU A 12 67.01 -31.82 -36.14
C LEU A 12 66.87 -30.42 -35.50
N LEU A 13 65.90 -30.16 -34.62
CA LEU A 13 65.96 -30.59 -33.23
C LEU A 13 64.55 -30.63 -32.61
N ILE A 14 64.28 -31.77 -32.01
CA ILE A 14 63.15 -32.07 -31.15
C ILE A 14 63.45 -31.50 -29.77
N THR A 15 62.61 -30.59 -29.28
CA THR A 15 62.18 -30.57 -27.88
C THR A 15 60.68 -30.32 -27.86
N PRO A 16 59.85 -31.23 -27.32
CA PRO A 16 58.42 -31.00 -27.24
C PRO A 16 58.15 -30.13 -26.03
N PHE A 17 57.67 -28.90 -26.25
CA PHE A 17 56.91 -28.18 -25.23
C PHE A 17 55.48 -28.74 -25.23
N PHE A 18 55.31 -29.93 -24.67
CA PHE A 18 53.99 -30.43 -24.26
C PHE A 18 53.60 -29.70 -22.97
N GLY A 19 53.11 -28.48 -23.10
CA GLY A 19 52.27 -27.86 -22.09
C GLY A 19 50.82 -28.02 -22.52
N PHE A 20 50.13 -29.05 -22.02
CA PHE A 20 48.67 -29.05 -22.04
C PHE A 20 48.23 -27.88 -21.16
N ASN A 21 47.91 -26.72 -21.77
CA ASN A 21 47.10 -25.72 -21.09
C ASN A 21 45.68 -26.29 -20.99
N GLN A 22 45.43 -27.04 -19.93
CA GLN A 22 44.09 -27.51 -19.60
C GLN A 22 43.26 -26.28 -19.24
N ILE A 23 42.27 -25.97 -20.07
CA ILE A 23 41.35 -24.85 -19.86
C ILE A 23 40.63 -25.07 -18.52
N SER A 24 40.74 -24.12 -17.60
CA SER A 24 40.11 -24.20 -16.29
C SER A 24 38.58 -24.04 -16.39
N GLU A 25 37.85 -24.46 -15.35
CA GLU A 25 36.40 -24.21 -15.25
C GLU A 25 36.08 -22.69 -15.39
N ASP A 26 36.85 -21.85 -14.70
CA ASP A 26 36.72 -20.40 -14.75
C ASP A 26 36.92 -19.84 -16.17
N ASP A 27 37.82 -20.42 -16.95
CA ASP A 27 38.02 -20.01 -18.34
C ASP A 27 36.77 -20.28 -19.19
N TYR A 28 36.06 -21.39 -18.98
CA TYR A 28 34.79 -21.68 -19.64
C TYR A 28 33.70 -20.68 -19.23
N LEU A 29 33.55 -20.42 -17.93
CA LEU A 29 32.59 -19.46 -17.39
C LEU A 29 32.84 -18.05 -17.95
N ASN A 30 34.10 -17.60 -17.92
CA ASN A 30 34.48 -16.26 -18.38
C ASN A 30 34.32 -16.10 -19.89
N GLN A 31 34.73 -17.10 -20.69
CA GLN A 31 34.50 -17.08 -22.14
C GLN A 31 33.01 -17.04 -22.48
N ALA A 32 32.20 -17.87 -21.83
CA ALA A 32 30.76 -17.91 -22.05
C ALA A 32 30.08 -16.57 -21.71
N ARG A 33 30.45 -15.94 -20.58
CA ARG A 33 30.00 -14.59 -20.21
C ARG A 33 30.38 -13.55 -21.26
N GLY A 34 31.60 -13.63 -21.81
CA GLY A 34 32.07 -12.73 -22.87
C GLY A 34 31.26 -12.82 -24.16
N PHE A 35 30.79 -14.02 -24.54
CA PHE A 35 29.97 -14.21 -25.74
C PHE A 35 28.46 -14.02 -25.52
N PHE A 36 27.97 -13.97 -24.27
CA PHE A 36 26.54 -14.00 -23.96
C PHE A 36 25.72 -12.89 -24.64
N GLN A 37 26.28 -11.69 -24.73
CA GLN A 37 25.58 -10.55 -25.32
C GLN A 37 25.48 -10.63 -26.84
N SER A 38 26.53 -11.10 -27.50
CA SER A 38 26.65 -11.04 -28.97
C SER A 38 26.36 -12.37 -29.67
N PHE A 39 26.64 -13.51 -29.01
CA PHE A 39 26.58 -14.86 -29.58
C PHE A 39 26.14 -15.87 -28.51
N PRO A 40 24.87 -15.86 -28.06
CA PRO A 40 24.41 -16.69 -26.96
C PRO A 40 24.48 -18.20 -27.25
N GLU A 41 24.27 -18.63 -28.50
CA GLU A 41 24.45 -20.03 -28.90
C GLU A 41 25.90 -20.49 -28.72
N LYS A 42 26.87 -19.62 -29.04
CA LYS A 42 28.29 -19.90 -28.81
C LYS A 42 28.61 -20.00 -27.32
N SER A 43 27.97 -19.19 -26.47
CA SER A 43 28.08 -19.34 -25.03
C SER A 43 27.57 -20.70 -24.54
N ILE A 44 26.44 -21.17 -25.08
CA ILE A 44 25.90 -22.50 -24.75
C ILE A 44 26.85 -23.61 -25.21
N GLU A 45 27.46 -23.49 -26.40
CA GLU A 45 28.45 -24.45 -26.90
C GLU A 45 29.69 -24.51 -25.99
N ILE A 46 30.22 -23.34 -25.60
CA ILE A 46 31.36 -23.23 -24.68
C ILE A 46 31.03 -23.87 -23.33
N LEU A 47 29.85 -23.59 -22.77
CA LEU A 47 29.43 -24.17 -21.50
C LEU A 47 29.21 -25.67 -21.59
N SER A 48 28.72 -26.17 -22.73
CA SER A 48 28.53 -27.60 -22.93
C SER A 48 29.87 -28.34 -22.98
N LYS A 49 30.87 -27.79 -23.67
CA LYS A 49 32.26 -28.28 -23.62
C LYS A 49 32.86 -28.20 -22.21
N GLY A 50 32.54 -27.14 -21.47
CA GLY A 50 32.91 -27.01 -20.06
C GLY A 50 32.33 -28.16 -19.23
N ILE A 51 31.04 -28.45 -19.39
CA ILE A 51 30.34 -29.51 -18.66
C ILE A 51 30.87 -30.90 -19.01
N GLU A 52 31.27 -31.14 -20.26
CA GLU A 52 31.94 -32.39 -20.64
C GLU A 52 33.26 -32.61 -19.88
N ASN A 53 34.01 -31.53 -19.63
CA ASN A 53 35.29 -31.58 -18.92
C ASN A 53 35.13 -31.50 -17.39
N TYR A 54 34.06 -30.86 -16.91
CA TYR A 54 33.77 -30.60 -15.50
C TYR A 54 32.29 -30.93 -15.19
N PRO A 55 31.88 -32.22 -15.24
CA PRO A 55 30.47 -32.62 -15.14
C PRO A 55 29.85 -32.41 -13.75
N ASP A 56 30.68 -32.15 -12.74
CA ASP A 56 30.24 -31.90 -11.36
C ASP A 56 30.19 -30.38 -11.03
N SER A 57 30.46 -29.50 -12.00
CA SER A 57 30.36 -28.04 -11.80
C SER A 57 28.92 -27.57 -11.88
N ALA A 58 28.32 -27.25 -10.73
CA ALA A 58 26.99 -26.65 -10.67
C ALA A 58 26.91 -25.28 -11.39
N ASP A 59 27.99 -24.51 -11.37
CA ASP A 59 28.04 -23.15 -11.92
C ASP A 59 27.99 -23.14 -13.45
N LEU A 60 28.62 -24.11 -14.12
CA LEU A 60 28.49 -24.28 -15.56
C LEU A 60 27.05 -24.58 -15.98
N TYR A 61 26.35 -25.46 -15.24
CA TYR A 61 24.94 -25.74 -15.47
C TYR A 61 24.07 -24.50 -15.23
N ARG A 62 24.27 -23.75 -14.13
CA ARG A 62 23.51 -22.52 -13.85
C ARG A 62 23.65 -21.46 -14.91
N LEU A 63 24.88 -21.16 -15.31
CA LEU A 63 25.12 -20.13 -16.33
C LEU A 63 24.49 -20.56 -17.66
N ARG A 64 24.57 -21.85 -18.02
CA ARG A 64 23.94 -22.36 -19.23
C ARG A 64 22.42 -22.24 -19.16
N ALA A 65 21.82 -22.62 -18.03
CA ALA A 65 20.39 -22.50 -17.78
C ALA A 65 19.92 -21.04 -17.89
N PHE A 66 20.65 -20.10 -17.27
CA PHE A 66 20.32 -18.69 -17.33
C PHE A 66 20.37 -18.14 -18.77
N ILE A 67 21.40 -18.50 -19.55
CA ILE A 67 21.50 -18.07 -20.95
C ILE A 67 20.36 -18.64 -21.79
N LYS A 68 20.04 -19.93 -21.61
CA LYS A 68 18.89 -20.58 -22.28
C LYS A 68 17.58 -19.86 -21.95
N GLN A 69 17.37 -19.50 -20.68
CA GLN A 69 16.19 -18.79 -20.21
C GLN A 69 16.09 -17.39 -20.81
N VAL A 70 17.12 -16.55 -20.65
CA VAL A 70 17.09 -15.14 -21.08
C VAL A 70 16.95 -15.01 -22.59
N ARG A 71 17.49 -15.96 -23.36
CA ARG A 71 17.45 -15.95 -24.82
C ARG A 71 16.34 -16.81 -25.42
N SER A 72 15.58 -17.53 -24.58
CA SER A 72 14.52 -18.44 -25.01
C SER A 72 15.00 -19.46 -26.06
N ILE A 73 16.22 -19.97 -25.89
CA ILE A 73 16.86 -20.89 -26.86
C ILE A 73 16.40 -22.33 -26.63
N GLU A 74 16.44 -22.78 -25.37
CA GLU A 74 16.11 -24.14 -24.94
C GLU A 74 15.47 -24.11 -23.55
N ASP A 75 14.87 -25.23 -23.11
CA ASP A 75 14.35 -25.37 -21.75
C ASP A 75 15.50 -25.34 -20.71
N PRO A 76 15.53 -24.36 -19.79
CA PRO A 76 16.58 -24.26 -18.78
C PRO A 76 16.37 -25.21 -17.58
N GLN A 77 15.21 -25.87 -17.45
CA GLN A 77 14.84 -26.59 -16.24
C GLN A 77 15.77 -27.76 -15.89
N GLU A 78 16.22 -28.52 -16.89
CA GLU A 78 17.11 -29.66 -16.65
C GLU A 78 18.45 -29.20 -16.09
N ASP A 79 19.00 -28.11 -16.62
CA ASP A 79 20.26 -27.54 -16.15
C ASP A 79 20.13 -27.00 -14.73
N TYR A 80 19.03 -26.31 -14.41
CA TYR A 80 18.76 -25.85 -13.04
C TYR A 80 18.59 -27.02 -12.04
N LYS A 81 17.86 -28.08 -12.43
CA LYS A 81 17.69 -29.28 -11.60
C LYS A 81 19.02 -29.99 -11.38
N LYS A 82 19.84 -30.11 -12.43
CA LYS A 82 21.16 -30.73 -12.35
C LYS A 82 22.09 -29.93 -11.45
N ALA A 83 22.15 -28.60 -11.61
CA ALA A 83 22.92 -27.74 -10.72
C ALA A 83 22.51 -27.92 -9.25
N TYR A 84 21.21 -27.86 -8.95
CA TYR A 84 20.70 -28.07 -7.59
C TYR A 84 21.08 -29.46 -7.03
N SER A 85 21.05 -30.51 -7.86
CA SER A 85 21.43 -31.86 -7.41
C SER A 85 22.91 -32.00 -7.06
N LEU A 86 23.78 -31.10 -7.55
CA LEU A 86 25.23 -31.17 -7.34
C LEU A 86 25.66 -30.49 -6.03
N ASP A 87 25.04 -29.37 -5.65
CA ASP A 87 25.46 -28.60 -4.47
C ASP A 87 24.34 -28.22 -3.49
N SER A 88 23.10 -28.60 -3.79
CA SER A 88 21.90 -28.28 -2.99
C SER A 88 21.63 -26.77 -2.81
N ILE A 89 22.23 -25.90 -3.62
CA ILE A 89 21.99 -24.45 -3.55
C ILE A 89 20.76 -24.09 -4.39
N PRO A 90 19.69 -23.57 -3.77
CA PRO A 90 18.45 -23.22 -4.47
C PRO A 90 18.65 -22.04 -5.41
N TYR A 91 17.80 -21.92 -6.43
CA TYR A 91 17.98 -20.94 -7.50
C TYR A 91 18.02 -19.48 -7.00
N GLN A 92 17.31 -19.16 -5.91
CA GLN A 92 17.29 -17.82 -5.30
C GLN A 92 18.67 -17.39 -4.80
N ARG A 93 19.53 -18.36 -4.47
CA ARG A 93 20.89 -18.18 -3.94
C ARG A 93 21.96 -18.43 -5.00
N SER A 94 21.57 -18.89 -6.18
CA SER A 94 22.50 -19.31 -7.23
C SER A 94 23.16 -18.15 -7.99
N GLY A 95 22.78 -16.91 -7.70
CA GLY A 95 23.17 -15.75 -8.49
C GLY A 95 22.47 -15.63 -9.85
N TYR A 96 21.65 -16.59 -10.26
CA TYR A 96 20.81 -16.49 -11.45
C TYR A 96 19.49 -17.27 -11.29
N PRO A 97 18.31 -16.64 -11.31
CA PRO A 97 18.04 -15.29 -11.82
C PRO A 97 18.16 -14.19 -10.73
N SER A 98 17.51 -13.02 -10.90
CA SER A 98 17.56 -11.86 -9.99
C SER A 98 17.40 -12.28 -8.51
N PRO A 99 18.21 -11.78 -7.57
CA PRO A 99 18.94 -10.49 -7.56
C PRO A 99 20.41 -10.54 -8.00
N TYR A 100 20.86 -11.59 -8.70
CA TYR A 100 22.24 -11.67 -9.21
C TYR A 100 23.33 -11.71 -8.13
N LEU A 101 22.99 -12.25 -6.96
CA LEU A 101 23.91 -12.50 -5.85
C LEU A 101 24.02 -14.00 -5.59
N TYR A 102 25.23 -14.53 -5.73
CA TYR A 102 25.53 -15.91 -5.35
C TYR A 102 25.73 -15.98 -3.83
N LEU A 103 25.07 -16.96 -3.21
CA LEU A 103 25.09 -17.26 -1.78
C LEU A 103 25.31 -18.76 -1.61
N THR A 104 26.34 -19.11 -0.87
CA THR A 104 26.70 -20.48 -0.47
C THR A 104 25.74 -21.00 0.60
N ASN A 105 25.86 -22.24 1.07
CA ASN A 105 25.01 -22.73 2.18
C ASN A 105 25.47 -22.18 3.54
N GLU A 106 26.68 -21.62 3.60
CA GLU A 106 27.30 -20.99 4.75
C GLU A 106 26.84 -19.53 4.95
N ASP A 107 26.20 -18.93 3.95
CA ASP A 107 25.67 -17.57 4.01
C ASP A 107 24.38 -17.47 4.84
N GLU A 108 24.32 -16.48 5.75
CA GLU A 108 23.14 -16.20 6.59
C GLU A 108 22.06 -15.36 5.89
N LEU A 109 22.40 -14.75 4.75
CA LEU A 109 21.45 -13.96 3.96
C LEU A 109 20.36 -14.85 3.35
N GLU A 110 19.10 -14.58 3.65
CA GLU A 110 17.93 -15.30 3.15
C GLU A 110 17.00 -14.37 2.36
N TYR A 111 16.36 -14.95 1.34
CA TYR A 111 15.34 -14.26 0.54
C TYR A 111 13.96 -14.88 0.80
N PRO A 112 12.89 -14.06 0.89
CA PRO A 112 12.93 -12.61 0.92
C PRO A 112 13.52 -12.07 2.24
N ILE A 113 14.22 -10.94 2.16
CA ILE A 113 14.71 -10.17 3.31
C ILE A 113 13.50 -9.63 4.05
N ASP A 114 13.37 -10.05 5.30
CA ASP A 114 12.30 -9.61 6.19
C ASP A 114 12.60 -8.26 6.81
N ILE A 115 11.74 -7.29 6.52
CA ILE A 115 11.80 -5.95 7.08
C ILE A 115 10.53 -5.72 7.90
N GLU A 116 10.72 -5.54 9.20
CA GLU A 116 9.64 -5.20 10.11
C GLU A 116 9.53 -3.69 10.29
N LEU A 117 8.32 -3.17 10.25
CA LEU A 117 8.00 -1.75 10.34
C LEU A 117 7.29 -1.45 11.65
N GLU A 118 7.78 -0.45 12.37
CA GLU A 118 7.10 0.19 13.49
C GLU A 118 6.58 1.55 13.04
N PHE A 119 5.40 1.91 13.52
CA PHE A 119 4.75 3.18 13.18
C PHE A 119 4.13 3.80 14.43
N ILE A 120 4.47 5.06 14.69
CA ILE A 120 3.94 5.81 15.83
C ILE A 120 3.35 7.13 15.33
N LEU A 121 2.03 7.19 15.22
CA LEU A 121 1.33 8.42 14.88
C LEU A 121 1.44 9.42 16.03
N LYS A 122 2.02 10.60 15.77
CA LYS A 122 2.19 11.64 16.80
C LYS A 122 1.09 12.66 16.80
N ASP A 123 0.67 13.12 15.63
CA ASP A 123 -0.37 14.14 15.51
C ASP A 123 -0.97 14.16 14.10
N ILE A 124 -2.16 14.72 13.98
CA ILE A 124 -2.83 15.02 12.71
C ILE A 124 -3.35 16.45 12.78
N TYR A 125 -2.86 17.31 11.91
CA TYR A 125 -3.25 18.71 11.84
C TYR A 125 -4.26 18.92 10.71
N ASP A 126 -5.15 19.89 10.91
CA ASP A 126 -6.11 20.35 9.92
C ASP A 126 -6.93 19.24 9.25
N PHE A 127 -7.29 18.21 10.03
CA PHE A 127 -8.16 17.12 9.58
C PHE A 127 -9.56 17.65 9.22
N ASP A 128 -9.72 18.00 7.94
CA ASP A 128 -10.91 18.59 7.35
C ASP A 128 -11.25 17.85 6.06
N THR A 129 -12.43 17.24 6.03
CA THR A 129 -12.92 16.46 4.90
C THR A 129 -13.13 17.30 3.63
N ARG A 130 -13.10 18.64 3.73
CA ARG A 130 -13.16 19.54 2.56
C ARG A 130 -11.85 19.62 1.79
N ASN A 131 -10.73 19.34 2.45
CA ASN A 131 -9.39 19.42 1.84
C ASN A 131 -8.98 18.05 1.33
N THR A 132 -8.38 17.93 0.15
CA THR A 132 -7.88 16.64 -0.38
C THR A 132 -6.59 16.16 0.27
N GLN A 133 -6.09 16.92 1.26
CA GLN A 133 -4.85 16.67 1.97
C GLN A 133 -5.09 16.77 3.47
N PHE A 134 -4.31 16.00 4.22
CA PHE A 134 -4.18 16.16 5.66
C PHE A 134 -2.70 16.24 6.01
N PHE A 135 -2.36 17.02 7.03
CA PHE A 135 -0.99 17.13 7.53
C PHE A 135 -0.84 16.24 8.75
N THR A 136 0.22 15.45 8.82
CA THR A 136 0.45 14.54 9.95
C THR A 136 1.91 14.52 10.34
N LYS A 137 2.12 14.28 11.63
CA LYS A 137 3.41 13.97 12.21
C LYS A 137 3.42 12.53 12.70
N PHE A 138 4.43 11.77 12.33
CA PHE A 138 4.64 10.42 12.84
C PHE A 138 6.11 10.08 12.92
N ASP A 139 6.41 9.14 13.80
CA ASP A 139 7.71 8.48 13.86
C ASP A 139 7.56 7.07 13.26
N TRP A 140 8.63 6.53 12.72
CA TRP A 140 8.66 5.16 12.22
C TRP A 140 10.04 4.56 12.41
N ALA A 141 10.09 3.24 12.47
CA ALA A 141 11.34 2.50 12.43
C ALA A 141 11.24 1.27 11.54
N ALA A 142 12.37 0.86 10.98
CA ALA A 142 12.49 -0.35 10.20
C ALA A 142 13.59 -1.24 10.77
N TYR A 143 13.28 -2.53 10.88
CA TYR A 143 14.13 -3.53 11.51
C TYR A 143 14.47 -4.65 10.55
N SER A 144 15.74 -5.06 10.52
CA SER A 144 16.23 -6.19 9.72
C SER A 144 17.29 -6.99 10.46
N LYS A 145 17.42 -8.28 10.10
CA LYS A 145 18.50 -9.17 10.58
C LYS A 145 19.86 -8.83 10.00
N TYR A 146 19.93 -7.96 9.00
CA TYR A 146 21.17 -7.61 8.33
C TYR A 146 21.55 -6.17 8.65
N ASP A 147 22.85 -5.89 8.73
CA ASP A 147 23.38 -4.52 8.78
C ASP A 147 23.20 -3.83 7.40
N THR A 148 23.82 -2.67 7.21
CA THR A 148 23.85 -1.88 5.98
C THR A 148 24.52 -2.62 4.82
N VAL A 149 25.53 -3.43 5.14
CA VAL A 149 26.36 -4.13 4.16
C VAL A 149 26.49 -5.58 4.59
N TYR A 150 26.26 -6.50 3.66
CA TYR A 150 26.45 -7.93 3.86
C TYR A 150 27.69 -8.39 3.09
N GLN A 151 28.59 -9.09 3.78
CA GLN A 151 29.70 -9.78 3.15
C GLN A 151 29.36 -11.26 3.03
N THR A 152 29.28 -11.75 1.79
CA THR A 152 29.05 -13.17 1.52
C THR A 152 30.23 -14.02 1.99
N PHE A 153 29.99 -15.30 2.23
CA PHE A 153 31.05 -16.28 2.56
C PHE A 153 32.13 -16.35 1.47
N SER A 154 31.75 -16.13 0.20
CA SER A 154 32.66 -16.03 -0.94
C SER A 154 33.54 -14.77 -0.95
N GLY A 155 33.37 -13.86 0.01
CA GLY A 155 34.13 -12.61 0.14
C GLY A 155 33.55 -11.44 -0.65
N LYS A 156 32.48 -11.64 -1.45
CA LYS A 156 31.78 -10.55 -2.16
C LYS A 156 30.95 -9.72 -1.18
N THR A 157 31.07 -8.40 -1.27
CA THR A 157 30.31 -7.44 -0.46
C THR A 157 29.10 -6.90 -1.25
N THR A 158 27.96 -6.72 -0.58
CA THR A 158 26.73 -6.17 -1.16
C THR A 158 25.98 -5.26 -0.20
N ASP A 159 25.26 -4.28 -0.72
CA ASP A 159 24.38 -3.36 -0.02
C ASP A 159 22.89 -3.62 -0.29
N LEU A 160 22.56 -4.80 -0.85
CA LEU A 160 21.18 -5.24 -1.10
C LEU A 160 20.33 -5.36 0.17
N VAL A 161 20.96 -5.30 1.34
CA VAL A 161 20.32 -5.34 2.66
C VAL A 161 20.14 -3.95 3.28
N ASP A 162 20.66 -2.89 2.66
CA ASP A 162 20.60 -1.52 3.18
C ASP A 162 19.16 -1.01 3.17
N LEU A 163 18.56 -0.90 4.36
CA LEU A 163 17.17 -0.45 4.52
C LEU A 163 16.90 0.93 3.93
N ARG A 164 17.90 1.81 3.87
CA ARG A 164 17.77 3.15 3.26
C ARG A 164 17.59 3.08 1.74
N LYS A 165 18.05 1.99 1.12
CA LYS A 165 17.86 1.71 -0.32
C LYS A 165 16.62 0.87 -0.57
N LEU A 166 16.26 0.01 0.38
CA LEU A 166 15.12 -0.89 0.24
C LEU A 166 13.78 -0.23 0.53
N LEU A 167 13.74 0.79 1.38
CA LEU A 167 12.49 1.45 1.80
C LEU A 167 12.41 2.88 1.30
N LYS A 168 11.23 3.26 0.84
CA LYS A 168 10.88 4.63 0.50
C LYS A 168 9.51 4.96 1.08
N LEU A 169 9.39 6.07 1.80
CA LEU A 169 8.08 6.60 2.17
C LEU A 169 7.39 7.18 0.94
N ASP A 170 6.10 6.91 0.79
CA ASP A 170 5.28 7.52 -0.24
C ASP A 170 4.71 8.86 0.24
N TYR A 171 5.33 9.95 -0.21
CA TYR A 171 4.92 11.31 0.12
C TYR A 171 5.18 12.24 -1.06
N ILE A 172 4.58 13.43 -1.00
CA ILE A 172 4.86 14.52 -1.94
C ILE A 172 5.65 15.59 -1.20
N GLU A 173 6.75 16.01 -1.81
CA GLU A 173 7.61 17.06 -1.26
C GLU A 173 6.95 18.42 -1.38
N SER A 174 7.02 19.20 -0.31
CA SER A 174 6.46 20.54 -0.16
C SER A 174 7.37 21.40 0.71
N ASP A 175 7.12 22.71 0.73
CA ASP A 175 7.81 23.67 1.60
C ASP A 175 7.60 23.39 3.11
N GLN A 176 6.55 22.64 3.45
CA GLN A 176 6.23 22.23 4.82
C GLN A 176 6.79 20.84 5.18
N THR A 177 7.35 20.11 4.22
CA THR A 177 7.89 18.76 4.45
C THR A 177 9.09 18.84 5.39
N LYS A 178 9.01 18.16 6.53
CA LYS A 178 10.15 17.93 7.42
C LYS A 178 10.31 16.44 7.63
N ILE A 179 11.40 15.91 7.09
CA ILE A 179 11.75 14.50 7.23
C ILE A 179 13.16 14.47 7.80
N THR A 180 13.34 13.74 8.89
CA THR A 180 14.70 13.46 9.38
C THR A 180 15.34 12.40 8.51
N ASP A 181 16.64 12.53 8.26
CA ASP A 181 17.40 11.44 7.67
C ASP A 181 17.25 10.18 8.51
N LEU A 182 17.34 9.01 7.86
CA LEU A 182 17.27 7.72 8.54
C LEU A 182 18.49 7.55 9.44
N GLU A 183 18.29 7.70 10.74
CA GLU A 183 19.34 7.50 11.74
C GLU A 183 19.45 6.02 12.10
N PHE A 184 20.66 5.49 12.02
CA PHE A 184 20.96 4.15 12.49
C PHE A 184 21.03 4.15 14.02
N TYR A 185 20.22 3.32 14.68
CA TYR A 185 20.19 3.23 16.13
C TYR A 185 20.53 1.81 16.61
N PHE A 186 21.47 1.69 17.54
CA PHE A 186 21.71 0.45 18.27
C PHE A 186 20.95 0.50 19.61
N TRP A 187 19.96 -0.37 19.81
CA TRP A 187 19.36 -0.55 21.14
C TRP A 187 20.17 -1.53 21.98
N GLN A 188 20.44 -1.15 23.23
CA GLN A 188 20.95 -2.05 24.26
C GLN A 188 19.88 -2.25 25.33
N LYS A 189 19.48 -3.51 25.57
CA LYS A 189 18.76 -3.86 26.79
C LYS A 189 19.79 -4.03 27.92
N THR A 190 20.05 -2.97 28.69
CA THR A 190 21.03 -3.02 29.78
C THR A 190 20.40 -3.59 31.05
N ASN A 191 20.83 -4.80 31.45
CA ASN A 191 21.00 -5.12 32.87
C ASN A 191 22.50 -5.01 33.23
N LYS A 192 22.75 -4.64 34.48
CA LYS A 192 23.83 -3.73 34.94
C LYS A 192 25.30 -4.18 34.82
N ASP A 193 25.63 -5.40 34.44
CA ASP A 193 27.00 -5.90 34.63
C ASP A 193 27.60 -6.57 33.36
N GLN A 194 27.97 -5.72 32.40
CA GLN A 194 29.00 -5.87 31.35
C GLN A 194 29.28 -7.23 30.68
N LYS A 195 29.11 -7.29 29.35
CA LYS A 195 30.17 -7.22 28.30
C LYS A 195 29.50 -7.08 26.90
N PHE A 196 30.19 -6.42 25.96
CA PHE A 196 29.67 -5.81 24.73
C PHE A 196 29.10 -6.77 23.65
N PHE A 197 28.13 -6.24 22.89
CA PHE A 197 27.37 -6.75 21.73
C PHE A 197 26.28 -7.79 22.02
N GLU A 198 25.03 -7.34 22.15
CA GLU A 198 23.83 -8.16 21.89
C GLU A 198 22.99 -7.45 20.82
N PRO A 199 22.54 -8.15 19.76
CA PRO A 199 21.64 -7.59 18.74
C PRO A 199 20.36 -7.04 19.38
N GLY A 200 19.79 -6.02 18.75
CA GLY A 200 18.44 -5.55 19.05
C GLY A 200 17.45 -6.72 19.02
N TYR A 201 16.34 -6.56 19.74
CA TYR A 201 15.33 -7.59 19.99
C TYR A 201 15.23 -8.69 18.91
N GLU A 202 15.30 -9.96 19.34
CA GLU A 202 15.22 -11.15 18.48
C GLU A 202 16.31 -11.29 17.39
N GLY A 203 17.51 -10.74 17.58
CA GLY A 203 18.60 -10.95 16.61
C GLY A 203 18.53 -10.00 15.41
N LYS A 204 17.90 -8.83 15.57
CA LYS A 204 17.84 -7.80 14.54
C LYS A 204 18.97 -6.78 14.74
N PHE A 205 19.70 -6.52 13.67
CA PHE A 205 20.96 -5.76 13.72
C PHE A 205 20.80 -4.33 13.20
N SER A 206 20.01 -4.13 12.14
CA SER A 206 19.69 -2.78 11.66
C SER A 206 18.38 -2.31 12.25
N GLN A 207 18.43 -1.13 12.88
CA GLN A 207 17.28 -0.30 13.12
C GLN A 207 17.54 1.09 12.54
N TYR A 208 16.72 1.46 11.55
CA TYR A 208 16.66 2.84 11.10
C TYR A 208 15.39 3.48 11.64
N TYR A 209 15.53 4.70 12.13
CA TYR A 209 14.44 5.49 12.64
C TYR A 209 14.30 6.79 11.84
N GLY A 210 13.08 7.23 11.64
CA GLY A 210 12.77 8.52 11.03
C GLY A 210 11.55 9.17 11.66
N SER A 211 11.57 10.50 11.71
CA SER A 211 10.41 11.34 12.01
C SER A 211 9.99 12.07 10.75
N VAL A 212 8.69 12.10 10.50
CA VAL A 212 8.08 12.71 9.32
C VAL A 212 6.99 13.66 9.77
N GLU A 213 7.01 14.86 9.22
CA GLU A 213 5.96 15.86 9.32
C GLU A 213 5.66 16.35 7.90
N ASN A 214 4.51 15.95 7.33
CA ASN A 214 4.17 16.25 5.94
C ASN A 214 2.65 16.18 5.66
N SER A 215 2.26 16.74 4.52
CA SER A 215 0.95 16.62 3.88
C SER A 215 0.83 15.34 3.05
N PHE A 216 -0.27 14.63 3.23
CA PHE A 216 -0.60 13.42 2.49
C PHE A 216 -1.94 13.59 1.81
N TYR A 217 -2.06 13.08 0.59
CA TYR A 217 -3.32 13.10 -0.15
C TYR A 217 -4.24 12.00 0.35
N HIS A 218 -5.52 12.32 0.42
CA HIS A 218 -6.54 11.36 0.80
C HIS A 218 -7.84 11.63 0.05
N ASN A 219 -8.50 10.54 -0.34
CA ASN A 219 -9.82 10.57 -0.95
C ASN A 219 -10.86 10.15 0.10
N TRP A 220 -11.63 11.11 0.61
CA TRP A 220 -12.59 10.88 1.69
C TRP A 220 -13.78 10.04 1.25
N ASP A 221 -14.18 9.09 2.08
CA ASP A 221 -15.45 8.39 1.90
C ASP A 221 -16.56 9.11 2.67
N LEU A 222 -17.40 9.85 1.96
CA LEU A 222 -18.43 10.71 2.56
C LEU A 222 -19.83 10.13 2.49
N ARG A 223 -19.99 8.88 2.04
CA ARG A 223 -21.32 8.23 1.93
C ARG A 223 -22.07 8.26 3.25
N ASP A 224 -21.35 8.00 4.34
CA ASP A 224 -21.91 7.96 5.69
C ASP A 224 -21.92 9.32 6.41
N TYR A 225 -21.46 10.40 5.79
CA TYR A 225 -21.38 11.71 6.43
C TYR A 225 -22.76 12.15 6.97
N PRO A 226 -22.86 12.66 8.22
CA PRO A 226 -21.77 13.03 9.16
C PRO A 226 -21.38 11.93 10.16
N PHE A 227 -21.76 10.68 9.93
CA PHE A 227 -21.47 9.52 10.79
C PHE A 227 -20.29 8.68 10.26
N ASP A 228 -19.51 9.27 9.36
CA ASP A 228 -18.44 8.66 8.62
C ASP A 228 -17.24 8.27 9.49
N LYS A 229 -16.54 7.22 9.07
CA LYS A 229 -15.21 6.86 9.56
C LYS A 229 -14.22 6.98 8.41
N GLN A 230 -13.18 7.78 8.61
CA GLN A 230 -12.17 8.00 7.60
C GLN A 230 -10.97 7.08 7.84
N LYS A 231 -10.39 6.60 6.74
CA LYS A 231 -9.31 5.61 6.73
C LYS A 231 -8.12 6.17 5.98
N ILE A 232 -7.30 6.96 6.65
CA ILE A 232 -6.10 7.55 6.04
C ILE A 232 -4.96 6.53 6.06
N VAL A 233 -4.11 6.53 5.02
CA VAL A 233 -3.08 5.50 4.84
C VAL A 233 -1.72 6.13 4.66
N ILE A 234 -0.74 5.69 5.44
CA ILE A 234 0.68 5.97 5.24
C ILE A 234 1.33 4.74 4.60
N ARG A 235 2.07 4.93 3.50
CA ARG A 235 2.61 3.83 2.68
C ARG A 235 4.13 3.82 2.69
N PHE A 236 4.70 2.66 2.99
CA PHE A 236 6.12 2.37 2.85
C PHE A 236 6.33 1.46 1.65
N LEU A 237 7.00 1.97 0.63
CA LEU A 237 7.27 1.30 -0.65
C LEU A 237 8.60 0.57 -0.58
N ALA A 238 8.60 -0.74 -0.83
CA ALA A 238 9.85 -1.44 -1.11
C ALA A 238 10.39 -1.05 -2.49
N GLN A 239 11.71 -0.97 -2.62
CA GLN A 239 12.41 -0.68 -3.89
C GLN A 239 12.91 -1.95 -4.59
N GLN A 240 12.52 -3.13 -4.09
CA GLN A 240 12.91 -4.44 -4.63
C GLN A 240 11.71 -5.38 -4.72
N ASP A 241 11.84 -6.40 -5.57
CA ASP A 241 10.77 -7.36 -5.83
C ASP A 241 10.33 -8.10 -4.55
N SER A 242 9.06 -8.52 -4.51
CA SER A 242 8.49 -9.34 -3.44
C SER A 242 9.18 -10.69 -3.20
N SER A 243 9.95 -11.19 -4.18
CA SER A 243 10.83 -12.35 -4.00
C SER A 243 12.14 -12.03 -3.26
N ILE A 244 12.52 -10.75 -3.21
CA ILE A 244 13.77 -10.27 -2.58
C ILE A 244 13.47 -9.62 -1.24
N VAL A 245 12.36 -8.89 -1.09
CA VAL A 245 12.00 -8.16 0.14
C VAL A 245 10.58 -8.48 0.55
N ARG A 246 10.36 -8.60 1.86
CA ARG A 246 9.04 -8.70 2.48
C ARG A 246 8.91 -7.65 3.57
N LEU A 247 7.76 -6.97 3.58
CA LEU A 247 7.40 -6.00 4.61
C LEU A 247 6.37 -6.61 5.57
N SER A 248 6.53 -6.36 6.86
CA SER A 248 5.53 -6.71 7.88
C SER A 248 5.50 -5.67 8.99
N GLU A 249 4.40 -5.60 9.74
CA GLU A 249 4.36 -4.88 11.01
C GLU A 249 5.26 -5.57 12.06
N SER A 250 5.96 -4.79 12.87
CA SER A 250 6.74 -5.29 13.99
C SER A 250 5.84 -5.90 15.07
N LYS A 251 6.14 -7.13 15.47
CA LYS A 251 5.38 -7.81 16.54
C LYS A 251 5.71 -7.28 17.92
N GLU A 252 6.95 -6.87 18.13
CA GLU A 252 7.43 -6.32 19.41
C GLU A 252 7.03 -4.86 19.58
N PHE A 253 7.05 -4.11 18.48
CA PHE A 253 6.72 -2.70 18.44
C PHE A 253 5.55 -2.45 17.47
N PRO A 254 4.34 -2.91 17.83
CA PRO A 254 3.16 -2.75 16.99
C PRO A 254 2.80 -1.28 16.82
N ALA A 255 2.03 -0.97 15.77
CA ALA A 255 1.62 0.38 15.48
C ALA A 255 0.88 1.02 16.66
N SER A 256 1.23 2.27 16.95
CA SER A 256 0.65 3.01 18.08
C SER A 256 0.43 4.48 17.74
N PHE A 257 -0.25 5.19 18.64
CA PHE A 257 -0.52 6.61 18.48
C PHE A 257 -0.44 7.35 19.81
N SER A 258 -0.01 8.61 19.74
CA SER A 258 0.03 9.52 20.89
C SER A 258 -1.37 9.73 21.48
N LYS A 259 -1.48 9.64 22.80
CA LYS A 259 -2.75 9.95 23.51
C LYS A 259 -3.09 11.44 23.48
N ASN A 260 -2.07 12.29 23.43
CA ASN A 260 -2.20 13.74 23.39
C ASN A 260 -1.73 14.24 22.03
N MET A 261 -2.69 14.61 21.20
CA MET A 261 -2.48 15.22 19.88
C MET A 261 -3.00 16.66 19.95
N ILE A 262 -2.13 17.64 19.72
CA ILE A 262 -2.50 19.06 19.81
C ILE A 262 -3.14 19.55 18.50
N GLY A 263 -2.80 18.92 17.38
CA GLY A 263 -3.33 19.23 16.06
C GLY A 263 -4.69 18.58 15.77
N LEU A 264 -4.94 17.40 16.36
CA LEU A 264 -6.19 16.68 16.13
C LEU A 264 -7.37 17.47 16.70
N LYS A 265 -8.24 17.94 15.81
CA LYS A 265 -9.41 18.76 16.18
C LYS A 265 -10.32 18.03 17.17
N ASP A 266 -10.81 18.78 18.16
CA ASP A 266 -11.80 18.29 19.12
C ASP A 266 -13.01 17.65 18.42
N GLY A 267 -13.46 16.53 18.97
CA GLY A 267 -14.53 15.74 18.39
C GLY A 267 -14.09 14.76 17.31
N TYR A 268 -12.78 14.62 17.04
CA TYR A 268 -12.23 13.44 16.38
C TYR A 268 -11.50 12.54 17.36
N LYS A 269 -11.43 11.25 17.04
CA LYS A 269 -10.63 10.27 17.76
C LYS A 269 -10.01 9.26 16.80
N ILE A 270 -8.83 8.77 17.18
CA ILE A 270 -8.19 7.65 16.52
C ILE A 270 -8.78 6.37 17.11
N ASP A 271 -9.44 5.56 16.28
CA ASP A 271 -10.04 4.30 16.70
C ASP A 271 -8.97 3.20 16.81
N ARG A 272 -8.14 3.08 15.77
CA ARG A 272 -7.06 2.08 15.64
C ARG A 272 -6.16 2.38 14.45
N ILE A 273 -5.02 1.70 14.40
CA ILE A 273 -4.15 1.61 13.23
C ILE A 273 -4.12 0.15 12.79
N ASN A 274 -4.41 -0.11 11.52
CA ASN A 274 -4.33 -1.45 10.92
C ASN A 274 -3.11 -1.51 9.99
N TYR A 275 -2.51 -2.69 9.86
CA TYR A 275 -1.47 -2.95 8.88
C TYR A 275 -1.94 -3.92 7.80
N TYR A 276 -1.60 -3.65 6.54
CA TYR A 276 -1.74 -4.60 5.45
C TYR A 276 -0.74 -4.36 4.32
N ASN A 277 -0.47 -5.42 3.56
CA ASN A 277 0.39 -5.35 2.39
C ASN A 277 -0.42 -5.17 1.10
N THR A 278 0.08 -4.31 0.23
CA THR A 278 -0.32 -4.23 -1.17
C THR A 278 0.90 -4.46 -2.06
N TYR A 279 0.66 -4.70 -3.34
CA TYR A 279 1.71 -5.04 -4.30
C TYR A 279 1.55 -4.19 -5.55
N VAL A 280 2.59 -3.44 -5.90
CA VAL A 280 2.59 -2.53 -7.04
C VAL A 280 3.54 -3.05 -8.11
N SER A 281 3.04 -3.19 -9.34
CA SER A 281 3.90 -3.56 -10.47
C SER A 281 4.75 -2.37 -10.89
N SER A 282 6.05 -2.57 -11.09
CA SER A 282 6.96 -1.52 -11.56
C SER A 282 6.84 -1.23 -13.06
N GLY A 283 6.22 -2.14 -13.82
CA GLY A 283 6.23 -2.11 -15.29
C GLY A 283 7.58 -2.52 -15.92
N ILE A 284 8.59 -2.84 -15.11
CA ILE A 284 9.89 -3.36 -15.55
C ILE A 284 9.87 -4.87 -15.44
N TYR A 285 10.40 -5.53 -16.46
CA TYR A 285 10.48 -6.98 -16.53
C TYR A 285 11.83 -7.51 -16.04
N ASP A 286 11.83 -8.62 -15.31
CA ASP A 286 13.03 -9.37 -14.95
C ASP A 286 12.69 -10.87 -14.74
N PHE A 287 13.72 -11.69 -14.58
CA PHE A 287 13.61 -13.10 -14.22
C PHE A 287 13.74 -13.25 -12.70
N PHE A 288 12.78 -13.94 -12.07
CA PHE A 288 12.78 -14.20 -10.62
C PHE A 288 12.61 -15.68 -10.27
N SER A 289 12.43 -16.55 -11.27
CA SER A 289 12.41 -18.00 -11.11
C SER A 289 12.86 -18.71 -12.39
N PRO A 290 13.56 -19.86 -12.28
CA PRO A 290 13.90 -20.76 -13.38
C PRO A 290 12.72 -21.22 -14.24
N THR A 291 11.53 -21.31 -13.65
CA THR A 291 10.36 -21.90 -14.29
C THR A 291 9.37 -20.87 -14.81
N SER A 292 9.59 -19.59 -14.49
CA SER A 292 8.73 -18.51 -14.96
C SER A 292 9.37 -17.82 -16.16
N ASN A 293 8.52 -17.48 -17.14
CA ASN A 293 8.86 -16.43 -18.09
C ASN A 293 9.15 -15.13 -17.35
N MET A 294 9.85 -14.23 -18.04
CA MET A 294 10.08 -12.88 -17.56
C MET A 294 8.75 -12.26 -17.11
N ARG A 295 8.70 -11.75 -15.88
CA ARG A 295 7.50 -11.13 -15.31
C ARG A 295 7.79 -9.71 -14.87
N TYR A 296 6.74 -8.92 -14.73
CA TYR A 296 6.88 -7.63 -14.07
C TYR A 296 7.40 -7.82 -12.65
N GLN A 297 8.33 -6.94 -12.27
CA GLN A 297 8.75 -6.78 -10.90
C GLN A 297 7.58 -6.23 -10.07
N ILE A 298 7.39 -6.82 -8.90
CA ILE A 298 6.27 -6.56 -8.00
C ILE A 298 6.85 -6.02 -6.69
N PHE A 299 6.64 -4.74 -6.42
CA PHE A 299 7.11 -4.08 -5.20
C PHE A 299 6.07 -4.21 -4.08
N PRO A 300 6.41 -4.86 -2.95
CA PRO A 300 5.54 -4.84 -1.79
C PRO A 300 5.45 -3.43 -1.18
N THR A 301 4.29 -3.11 -0.65
CA THR A 301 4.00 -1.85 0.03
C THR A 301 3.37 -2.16 1.39
N GLY A 302 4.00 -1.68 2.47
CA GLY A 302 3.48 -1.76 3.82
C GLY A 302 2.57 -0.56 4.11
N ASN A 303 1.29 -0.82 4.35
CA ASN A 303 0.28 0.23 4.53
C ASN A 303 -0.14 0.28 6.01
N PHE A 304 0.03 1.44 6.64
CA PHE A 304 -0.57 1.73 7.95
C PHE A 304 -1.84 2.55 7.75
N GLU A 305 -2.99 1.90 7.93
CA GLU A 305 -4.32 2.50 7.86
C GLU A 305 -4.76 3.00 9.23
N ILE A 306 -4.77 4.32 9.39
CA ILE A 306 -5.24 5.00 10.59
C ILE A 306 -6.76 5.24 10.44
N VAL A 307 -7.54 4.62 11.31
CA VAL A 307 -8.99 4.79 11.34
C VAL A 307 -9.35 5.94 12.26
N VAL A 308 -9.89 7.01 11.69
CA VAL A 308 -10.31 8.22 12.42
C VAL A 308 -11.84 8.31 12.39
N SER A 309 -12.45 8.47 13.57
CA SER A 309 -13.89 8.64 13.70
C SER A 309 -14.23 9.95 14.40
N ARG A 310 -15.47 10.42 14.20
CA ARG A 310 -16.02 11.54 14.95
C ARG A 310 -16.56 11.05 16.29
N ASP A 311 -16.32 11.81 17.35
CA ASP A 311 -16.82 11.52 18.68
C ASP A 311 -18.16 12.22 18.95
N GLY A 312 -19.14 11.43 19.37
CA GLY A 312 -20.50 11.89 19.68
C GLY A 312 -21.39 12.19 18.47
N SER A 313 -22.56 12.76 18.75
CA SER A 313 -23.62 13.07 17.75
C SER A 313 -23.89 14.57 17.61
N TRP A 314 -23.01 15.41 18.14
CA TRP A 314 -23.23 16.85 18.19
C TRP A 314 -23.18 17.50 16.80
N LEU A 315 -22.34 16.97 15.90
CA LEU A 315 -22.27 17.42 14.51
C LEU A 315 -23.62 17.22 13.80
N PHE A 316 -24.27 16.07 14.00
CA PHE A 316 -25.59 15.82 13.45
C PHE A 316 -26.61 16.87 13.91
N LEU A 317 -26.70 17.12 15.22
CA LEU A 317 -27.62 18.15 15.72
C LEU A 317 -27.27 19.54 15.16
N LYS A 318 -26.00 19.93 15.13
CA LYS A 318 -25.57 21.22 14.56
C LYS A 318 -25.95 21.38 13.08
N LEU A 319 -25.81 20.32 12.29
CA LEU A 319 -26.09 20.36 10.85
C LEU A 319 -27.59 20.33 10.54
N PHE A 320 -28.38 19.57 11.29
CA PHE A 320 -29.78 19.30 10.92
C PHE A 320 -30.81 20.02 11.80
N LEU A 321 -30.41 20.75 12.85
CA LEU A 321 -31.36 21.45 13.72
C LEU A 321 -32.32 22.36 12.93
N GLY A 322 -31.82 23.10 11.94
CA GLY A 322 -32.66 23.96 11.10
C GLY A 322 -33.69 23.19 10.27
N SER A 323 -33.29 22.08 9.65
CA SER A 323 -34.21 21.19 8.91
C SER A 323 -35.23 20.52 9.84
N ILE A 324 -34.80 20.07 11.03
CA ILE A 324 -35.70 19.45 12.02
C ILE A 324 -36.73 20.46 12.54
N LEU A 325 -36.30 21.68 12.88
CA LEU A 325 -37.22 22.74 13.31
C LEU A 325 -38.21 23.12 12.20
N SER A 326 -37.74 23.16 10.95
CA SER A 326 -38.60 23.39 9.77
C SER A 326 -39.67 22.32 9.62
N PHE A 327 -39.31 21.05 9.85
CA PHE A 327 -40.28 19.96 9.91
C PHE A 327 -41.27 20.13 11.08
N VAL A 328 -40.79 20.48 12.28
CA VAL A 328 -41.66 20.69 13.46
C VAL A 328 -42.69 21.80 13.20
N ILE A 329 -42.30 22.91 12.57
CA ILE A 329 -43.22 24.00 12.20
C ILE A 329 -44.31 23.47 11.26
N SER A 330 -43.92 22.75 10.21
CA SER A 330 -44.85 22.13 9.26
C SER A 330 -45.74 21.05 9.90
N TRP A 331 -45.23 20.35 10.91
CA TRP A 331 -45.93 19.30 11.62
C TRP A 331 -47.00 19.86 12.58
N ILE A 332 -46.71 20.98 13.25
CA ILE A 332 -47.65 21.68 14.16
C ILE A 332 -48.88 22.23 13.41
N VAL A 333 -48.79 22.43 12.09
CA VAL A 333 -49.92 22.88 11.25
C VAL A 333 -51.17 22.02 11.41
N PHE A 334 -51.02 20.72 11.67
CA PHE A 334 -52.16 19.83 11.88
C PHE A 334 -52.92 20.09 13.19
N LEU A 335 -52.35 20.82 14.15
CA LEU A 335 -53.03 21.26 15.37
C LEU A 335 -53.94 22.48 15.13
N ILE A 336 -53.69 23.24 14.07
CA ILE A 336 -54.49 24.41 13.71
C ILE A 336 -55.83 23.95 13.11
N PRO A 337 -56.98 24.57 13.41
CA PRO A 337 -58.26 24.21 12.80
C PRO A 337 -58.23 24.31 11.26
N LYS A 338 -58.93 23.40 10.56
CA LYS A 338 -58.94 23.35 9.08
C LYS A 338 -59.42 24.65 8.42
N LYS A 339 -60.34 25.35 9.07
CA LYS A 339 -60.88 26.65 8.62
C LYS A 339 -59.80 27.74 8.47
N GLU A 340 -58.70 27.66 9.22
CA GLU A 340 -57.60 28.61 9.17
C GLU A 340 -56.59 28.20 8.08
N PHE A 341 -57.08 27.99 6.85
CA PHE A 341 -56.28 27.45 5.75
C PHE A 341 -55.07 28.33 5.41
N GLU A 342 -55.25 29.65 5.41
CA GLU A 342 -54.17 30.60 5.12
C GLU A 342 -53.02 30.50 6.12
N SER A 343 -53.33 30.41 7.43
CA SER A 343 -52.31 30.24 8.47
C SER A 343 -51.56 28.92 8.32
N ARG A 344 -52.29 27.85 7.97
CA ARG A 344 -51.70 26.52 7.74
C ARG A 344 -50.70 26.57 6.58
N ILE A 345 -51.12 27.08 5.42
CA ILE A 345 -50.26 27.22 4.23
C ILE A 345 -49.03 28.07 4.55
N SER A 346 -49.22 29.25 5.14
CA SER A 346 -48.12 30.18 5.49
C SER A 346 -47.03 29.51 6.33
N LEU A 347 -47.41 28.76 7.38
CA LEU A 347 -46.45 28.02 8.22
C LEU A 347 -45.73 26.91 7.47
N THR A 348 -46.44 26.10 6.68
CA THR A 348 -45.80 25.06 5.86
C THR A 348 -44.80 25.63 4.85
N VAL A 349 -45.15 26.73 4.18
CA VAL A 349 -44.26 27.41 3.21
C VAL A 349 -43.05 28.00 3.93
N GLY A 350 -43.23 28.61 5.10
CA GLY A 350 -42.13 29.05 5.96
C GLY A 350 -41.17 27.91 6.34
N GLY A 351 -41.72 26.73 6.66
CA GLY A 351 -40.92 25.52 6.90
C GLY A 351 -40.13 25.07 5.67
N ILE A 352 -40.69 25.13 4.46
CA ILE A 352 -39.97 24.79 3.22
C ILE A 352 -38.75 25.68 3.02
N PHE A 353 -38.91 27.01 3.15
CA PHE A 353 -37.78 27.92 3.01
C PHE A 353 -36.71 27.70 4.10
N GLY A 354 -37.13 27.40 5.34
CA GLY A 354 -36.20 27.04 6.42
C GLY A 354 -35.38 25.79 6.10
N ALA A 355 -36.02 24.73 5.59
CA ALA A 355 -35.35 23.49 5.24
C ALA A 355 -34.42 23.65 4.03
N ILE A 356 -34.81 24.43 3.01
CA ILE A 356 -33.96 24.75 1.87
C ILE A 356 -32.71 25.52 2.33
N GLY A 357 -32.88 26.52 3.19
CA GLY A 357 -31.75 27.27 3.76
C GLY A 357 -30.79 26.36 4.53
N ASN A 358 -31.32 25.47 5.38
CA ASN A 358 -30.49 24.52 6.13
C ASN A 358 -29.78 23.50 5.22
N ARG A 359 -30.43 23.05 4.13
CA ARG A 359 -29.79 22.19 3.14
C ARG A 359 -28.55 22.86 2.55
N TYR A 360 -28.65 24.11 2.09
CA TYR A 360 -27.50 24.84 1.54
C TYR A 360 -26.38 25.03 2.59
N PHE A 361 -26.75 25.26 3.86
CA PHE A 361 -25.78 25.30 4.95
C PHE A 361 -25.01 23.97 5.07
N VAL A 362 -25.71 22.83 5.09
CA VAL A 362 -25.06 21.50 5.16
C VAL A 362 -24.17 21.25 3.94
N GLU A 363 -24.66 21.53 2.74
CA GLU A 363 -23.93 21.34 1.47
C GLU A 363 -22.64 22.16 1.41
N SER A 364 -22.62 23.37 1.98
CA SER A 364 -21.42 24.22 2.05
C SER A 364 -20.31 23.69 2.99
N ASN A 365 -20.63 22.72 3.85
CA ASN A 365 -19.68 22.13 4.80
C ASN A 365 -19.09 20.79 4.33
N ILE A 366 -19.53 20.29 3.17
CA ILE A 366 -19.06 19.03 2.57
C ILE A 366 -18.34 19.39 1.26
N PRO A 367 -17.20 18.76 0.91
CA PRO A 367 -16.62 18.96 -0.41
C PRO A 367 -17.60 18.57 -1.51
N SER A 368 -17.46 19.20 -2.68
CA SER A 368 -18.26 18.86 -3.85
C SER A 368 -17.94 17.43 -4.30
N VAL A 369 -18.82 16.48 -3.99
CA VAL A 369 -18.70 15.08 -4.40
C VAL A 369 -19.93 14.65 -5.17
N GLN A 370 -19.74 13.78 -6.17
CA GLN A 370 -20.82 13.26 -7.01
C GLN A 370 -21.37 11.93 -6.44
N ILE A 371 -21.66 11.90 -5.15
CA ILE A 371 -22.23 10.75 -4.45
C ILE A 371 -23.39 11.20 -3.56
N LEU A 372 -24.39 10.35 -3.37
CA LEU A 372 -25.50 10.62 -2.45
C LEU A 372 -25.03 10.29 -1.02
N THR A 373 -24.92 11.30 -0.16
CA THR A 373 -24.53 11.13 1.25
C THR A 373 -25.75 10.91 2.14
N LYS A 374 -25.56 10.33 3.33
CA LYS A 374 -26.62 10.27 4.37
C LYS A 374 -27.16 11.66 4.69
N ALA A 375 -26.30 12.68 4.74
CA ALA A 375 -26.72 14.06 4.93
C ALA A 375 -27.69 14.54 3.84
N ASP A 376 -27.43 14.22 2.58
CA ASP A 376 -28.33 14.53 1.46
C ASP A 376 -29.65 13.78 1.59
N MET A 377 -29.60 12.49 1.95
CA MET A 377 -30.80 11.68 2.15
C MET A 377 -31.70 12.27 3.23
N ILE A 378 -31.14 12.70 4.37
CA ILE A 378 -31.90 13.30 5.47
C ILE A 378 -32.53 14.63 5.03
N ASN A 379 -31.76 15.53 4.41
CA ASN A 379 -32.28 16.82 3.94
C ASN A 379 -33.37 16.64 2.87
N ASN A 380 -33.15 15.75 1.90
CA ASN A 380 -34.13 15.48 0.84
C ASN A 380 -35.40 14.82 1.38
N MET A 381 -35.27 13.90 2.34
CA MET A 381 -36.41 13.26 3.01
C MET A 381 -37.23 14.29 3.80
N ILE A 382 -36.59 15.20 4.53
CA ILE A 382 -37.29 16.28 5.24
C ILE A 382 -38.04 17.17 4.24
N LEU A 383 -37.38 17.60 3.17
CA LEU A 383 -38.00 18.44 2.14
C LEU A 383 -39.20 17.74 1.48
N LEU A 384 -39.08 16.44 1.21
CA LEU A 384 -40.18 15.62 0.70
C LEU A 384 -41.35 15.57 1.69
N LEU A 385 -41.09 15.38 2.98
CA LEU A 385 -42.14 15.36 4.02
C LEU A 385 -42.83 16.72 4.15
N LEU A 386 -42.11 17.83 4.01
CA LEU A 386 -42.70 19.17 4.00
C LEU A 386 -43.67 19.34 2.83
N ILE A 387 -43.28 18.89 1.64
CA ILE A 387 -44.13 18.90 0.45
C ILE A 387 -45.36 18.02 0.67
N VAL A 388 -45.20 16.82 1.23
CA VAL A 388 -46.32 15.93 1.58
C VAL A 388 -47.27 16.60 2.58
N ASN A 389 -46.76 17.29 3.60
CA ASN A 389 -47.59 18.02 4.56
C ASN A 389 -48.39 19.14 3.86
N VAL A 390 -47.79 19.89 2.94
CA VAL A 390 -48.49 20.89 2.12
C VAL A 390 -49.61 20.24 1.31
N PHE A 391 -49.35 19.12 0.63
CA PHE A 391 -50.37 18.41 -0.13
C PHE A 391 -51.53 17.95 0.76
N ILE A 392 -51.25 17.40 1.95
CA ILE A 392 -52.28 17.00 2.90
C ILE A 392 -53.13 18.22 3.33
N VAL A 393 -52.50 19.36 3.60
CA VAL A 393 -53.22 20.60 3.99
C VAL A 393 -54.13 21.08 2.86
N ILE A 394 -53.66 21.07 1.60
CA ILE A 394 -54.45 21.44 0.42
C ILE A 394 -55.66 20.50 0.25
N ILE A 395 -55.43 19.19 0.37
CA ILE A 395 -56.48 18.17 0.24
C ILE A 395 -57.52 18.32 1.35
N GLN A 396 -57.10 18.58 2.59
CA GLN A 396 -58.02 18.79 3.72
C GLN A 396 -58.94 20.01 3.56
N ASN A 397 -58.58 20.96 2.69
CA ASN A 397 -59.37 22.15 2.38
C ASN A 397 -60.22 21.97 1.10
N ASN A 398 -60.05 20.87 0.37
CA ASN A 398 -60.76 20.63 -0.89
C ASN A 398 -61.87 19.59 -0.72
N ASP A 399 -63.12 20.06 -0.70
CA ASP A 399 -64.31 19.21 -0.52
C ASP A 399 -64.55 18.21 -1.68
N LYS A 400 -63.83 18.33 -2.80
CA LYS A 400 -63.95 17.43 -3.96
C LYS A 400 -63.04 16.20 -3.88
N ILE A 401 -62.08 16.18 -2.95
CA ILE A 401 -61.08 15.10 -2.86
C ILE A 401 -61.27 14.37 -1.53
N ASN A 402 -61.69 13.11 -1.59
CA ASN A 402 -61.83 12.25 -0.41
C ASN A 402 -60.58 11.37 -0.24
N MET A 403 -59.81 11.61 0.82
CA MET A 403 -58.65 10.78 1.20
C MET A 403 -58.86 10.01 2.50
N GLY A 404 -60.11 9.88 2.96
CA GLY A 404 -60.49 9.06 4.10
C GLY A 404 -59.77 9.47 5.40
N ALA A 405 -58.82 8.65 5.86
CA ALA A 405 -58.13 8.85 7.13
C ALA A 405 -57.33 10.17 7.20
N PHE A 406 -56.76 10.63 6.08
CA PHE A 406 -55.97 11.88 6.00
C PHE A 406 -56.80 13.15 6.19
N GLU A 407 -58.13 13.07 6.09
CA GLU A 407 -59.00 14.19 6.43
C GLU A 407 -58.93 14.49 7.93
N LYS A 408 -58.62 13.51 8.78
CA LYS A 408 -58.51 13.73 10.22
C LYS A 408 -57.13 14.30 10.54
N ASN A 409 -57.08 15.54 11.04
CA ASN A 409 -55.86 16.20 11.52
C ASN A 409 -54.98 15.29 12.40
N LYS A 410 -55.60 14.59 13.35
CA LYS A 410 -54.89 13.68 14.27
C LYS A 410 -54.19 12.55 13.52
N PHE A 411 -54.82 11.98 12.49
CA PHE A 411 -54.22 10.92 11.70
C PHE A 411 -53.08 11.45 10.83
N ALA A 412 -53.27 12.58 10.14
CA ALA A 412 -52.22 13.23 9.35
C ALA A 412 -50.98 13.58 10.18
N MET A 413 -51.19 14.10 11.40
CA MET A 413 -50.12 14.42 12.34
C MET A 413 -49.35 13.16 12.77
N ILE A 414 -50.06 12.10 13.17
CA ILE A 414 -49.44 10.83 13.58
C ILE A 414 -48.67 10.21 12.41
N PHE A 415 -49.27 10.17 11.22
CA PHE A 415 -48.64 9.66 10.01
C PHE A 415 -47.35 10.41 9.68
N SER A 416 -47.40 11.75 9.62
CA SER A 416 -46.24 12.58 9.28
C SER A 416 -45.11 12.42 10.31
N GLY A 417 -45.45 12.45 11.61
CA GLY A 417 -44.48 12.28 12.69
C GLY A 417 -43.83 10.89 12.71
N LEU A 418 -44.64 9.82 12.56
CA LEU A 418 -44.11 8.46 12.49
C LEU A 418 -43.25 8.25 11.24
N THR A 419 -43.67 8.76 10.09
CA THR A 419 -42.90 8.65 8.85
C THR A 419 -41.55 9.36 8.98
N PHE A 420 -41.52 10.54 9.60
CA PHE A 420 -40.28 11.25 9.90
C PHE A 420 -39.35 10.41 10.79
N LEU A 421 -39.85 9.86 11.90
CA LEU A 421 -39.03 9.08 12.83
C LEU A 421 -38.50 7.79 12.18
N LEU A 422 -39.36 7.03 11.50
CA LEU A 422 -38.99 5.78 10.85
C LEU A 422 -38.01 6.03 9.70
N SER A 423 -38.24 7.04 8.86
CA SER A 423 -37.35 7.34 7.74
C SER A 423 -35.98 7.80 8.22
N ASN A 424 -35.90 8.66 9.25
CA ASN A 424 -34.61 9.04 9.83
C ASN A 424 -33.87 7.82 10.40
N LEU A 425 -34.56 6.96 11.15
CA LEU A 425 -33.96 5.76 11.71
C LEU A 425 -33.41 4.84 10.62
N LEU A 426 -34.18 4.63 9.54
CA LEU A 426 -33.74 3.84 8.39
C LEU A 426 -32.51 4.44 7.71
N ILE A 427 -32.45 5.76 7.51
CA ILE A 427 -31.29 6.41 6.87
C ILE A 427 -30.04 6.32 7.74
N VAL A 428 -30.18 6.42 9.07
CA VAL A 428 -29.04 6.35 9.99
C VAL A 428 -28.50 4.91 10.10
N LEU A 429 -29.38 3.91 10.06
CA LEU A 429 -29.01 2.49 10.23
C LEU A 429 -28.57 1.79 8.94
N TRP A 430 -29.11 2.19 7.79
CA TRP A 430 -28.65 1.74 6.48
C TRP A 430 -27.22 2.22 6.25
#